data_AF-A0A497ESS7-F1
#
_entry.id   AF-A0A497ESS7-F1
#
_cell.length_a   1.000
_cell.length_b   1.000
_cell.length_c   1.000
_cell.angle_alpha   90.00
_cell.angle_beta   90.00
_cell.angle_gamma   90.00
#
_symmetry.space_group_name_H-M   'P 1'
#
loop_
_entity.id
_entity.type
_entity.pdbx_description
1 polymer ?
#
loop_
_entity_poly.entity_id
_entity_poly.type
_entity_poly.pdbx_seq_one_letter_code
_entity_poly.pdbx_strand_id
1 'polypeptide(L)' 'MAEKSEDVKKAIEYLNEYWSVGILRFFSDLKMMGVSDPKAVLRALVEKGYVELTSSGVVNATDKLPKVKKAKTLADLLGF' A
#
# COMPACT_ATOMS: atom_id res chain seq x y z
N MET A 1 12.06 3.51 13.66
CA MET A 1 10.91 4.43 13.49
C MET A 1 10.74 4.90 12.03
N ALA A 2 11.82 5.25 11.33
CA ALA A 2 11.77 5.67 9.92
C ALA A 2 11.31 4.56 8.93
N GLU A 3 11.80 3.33 9.10
CA GLU A 3 11.46 2.18 8.24
C GLU A 3 9.94 1.90 8.18
N LYS A 4 9.28 1.92 9.35
CA LYS A 4 7.82 1.72 9.46
C LYS A 4 7.02 2.80 8.74
N SER A 5 7.55 4.03 8.64
CA SER A 5 6.90 5.13 7.92
C SER A 5 7.00 4.93 6.40
N GLU A 6 8.16 4.49 5.91
CA GLU A 6 8.37 4.26 4.48
C GLU A 6 7.56 3.05 3.98
N ASP A 7 7.47 1.99 4.77
CA ASP A 7 6.67 0.81 4.44
C ASP A 7 5.18 1.11 4.33
N VAL A 8 4.64 1.93 5.25
CA VAL A 8 3.26 2.41 5.18
C VAL A 8 3.06 3.28 3.94
N LYS A 9 4.02 4.16 3.62
CA LYS A 9 3.96 5.01 2.43
C LYS A 9 3.91 4.19 1.14
N LYS A 10 4.77 3.18 0.99
CA LYS A 10 4.74 2.23 -0.13
C LYS A 10 3.38 1.56 -0.29
N ALA A 11 2.77 1.14 0.81
CA ALA A 11 1.45 0.53 0.76
C ALA A 11 0.34 1.52 0.38
N ILE A 12 0.43 2.78 0.80
CA ILE A 12 -0.48 3.84 0.37
C ILE A 12 -0.33 4.10 -1.13
N GLU A 13 0.91 4.20 -1.65
CA GLU A 13 1.19 4.35 -3.08
C GLU A 13 0.62 3.18 -3.90
N TYR A 14 0.79 1.95 -3.41
CA TYR A 14 0.19 0.76 -4.03
C TYR A 14 -1.34 0.86 -4.07
N LEU A 15 -1.99 1.19 -2.96
CA LEU A 15 -3.45 1.27 -2.86
C LEU A 15 -4.06 2.48 -3.57
N ASN A 16 -3.23 3.49 -3.89
CA ASN A 16 -3.61 4.58 -4.78
C ASN A 16 -3.80 4.10 -6.23
N GLU A 17 -3.08 3.07 -6.64
CA GLU A 17 -3.21 2.43 -7.97
C GLU A 17 -4.23 1.29 -7.96
N TYR A 18 -4.26 0.51 -6.87
CA TYR A 18 -5.12 -0.67 -6.73
C TYR A 18 -6.08 -0.49 -5.55
N TRP A 19 -7.25 0.09 -5.83
CA TRP A 19 -8.25 0.40 -4.81
C TRP A 19 -8.79 -0.82 -4.04
N SER A 20 -8.83 -1.99 -4.69
CA SER A 20 -9.35 -3.23 -4.11
C SER A 20 -8.49 -4.42 -4.52
N VAL A 21 -8.04 -5.21 -3.54
CA VAL A 21 -7.09 -6.31 -3.77
C VAL A 21 -7.26 -7.45 -2.77
N GLY A 22 -7.12 -8.69 -3.23
CA GLY A 22 -7.05 -9.86 -2.35
C GLY A 22 -5.80 -9.81 -1.45
N ILE A 23 -5.96 -10.15 -0.18
CA ILE A 23 -4.94 -10.02 0.88
C ILE A 23 -3.63 -10.76 0.57
N LEU A 24 -3.72 -11.91 -0.11
CA LEU A 24 -2.53 -12.67 -0.52
C LEU A 24 -1.71 -11.90 -1.57
N ARG A 25 -2.38 -11.31 -2.58
CA ARG A 25 -1.72 -10.47 -3.58
C ARG A 25 -1.17 -9.21 -2.94
N PHE A 26 -1.94 -8.55 -2.08
CA PHE A 26 -1.47 -7.37 -1.34
C PHE A 26 -0.17 -7.65 -0.58
N PHE A 27 -0.12 -8.73 0.20
CA PHE A 27 1.10 -9.10 0.92
C PHE A 27 2.28 -9.48 0.01
N SER A 28 2.01 -10.20 -1.09
CA SER A 28 3.04 -10.55 -2.07
C SER A 28 3.64 -9.30 -2.71
N ASP A 29 2.79 -8.37 -3.15
CA ASP A 29 3.21 -7.15 -3.83
C ASP A 29 3.99 -6.23 -2.89
N LEU A 30 3.53 -6.05 -1.65
CA LEU A 30 4.27 -5.27 -0.66
C LEU A 30 5.66 -5.84 -0.38
N LYS A 31 5.81 -7.17 -0.29
CA LYS A 31 7.14 -7.80 -0.15
C LYS A 31 8.03 -7.53 -1.37
N MET A 32 7.49 -7.60 -2.59
CA MET A 32 8.24 -7.25 -3.80
C MET A 32 8.65 -5.78 -3.83
N MET A 33 7.87 -4.89 -3.22
CA MET A 33 8.21 -3.48 -3.01
C MET A 33 9.21 -3.25 -1.85
N GLY A 34 9.69 -4.33 -1.21
CA GLY A 34 10.64 -4.27 -0.10
C GLY A 34 10.01 -3.76 1.21
N VAL A 35 8.75 -4.08 1.46
CA VAL A 35 8.11 -3.89 2.78
C VAL A 35 8.47 -5.06 3.69
N SER A 36 9.01 -4.76 4.87
CA SER A 36 9.58 -5.75 5.80
C SER A 36 8.49 -6.60 6.47
N ASP A 37 7.38 -6.00 6.93
CA ASP A 37 6.24 -6.71 7.53
C ASP A 37 4.89 -6.21 6.98
N PRO A 38 4.38 -6.82 5.88
CA PRO A 38 3.09 -6.46 5.30
C PRO A 38 1.91 -6.61 6.25
N LYS A 39 1.97 -7.53 7.23
CA LYS A 39 0.87 -7.74 8.20
C LYS A 39 0.83 -6.61 9.21
N ALA A 40 1.98 -6.13 9.68
CA ALA A 40 2.04 -4.95 10.53
C ALA A 40 1.58 -3.69 9.78
N VAL A 41 1.92 -3.56 8.49
CA VAL A 41 1.45 -2.45 7.66
C VAL A 41 -0.07 -2.50 7.49
N LEU A 42 -0.65 -3.65 7.14
CA LEU A 42 -2.11 -3.78 7.03
C LEU A 42 -2.83 -3.38 8.33
N ARG A 43 -2.33 -3.84 9.48
CA ARG A 43 -2.87 -3.44 10.80
C ARG A 43 -2.83 -1.92 10.98
N ALA A 44 -1.70 -1.28 10.69
CA ALA A 44 -1.57 0.16 10.79
C ALA A 44 -2.51 0.93 9.84
N LEU A 45 -2.77 0.41 8.64
CA LEU A 45 -3.70 1.03 7.68
C LEU A 45 -5.16 0.89 8.16
N VAL A 46 -5.54 -0.26 8.72
CA VAL A 46 -6.86 -0.50 9.31
C VAL A 46 -7.08 0.41 10.52
N GLU A 47 -6.10 0.51 11.43
CA GLU A 47 -6.16 1.39 12.61
C GLU A 47 -6.35 2.86 12.23
N LYS A 48 -5.80 3.29 11.09
CA LYS A 48 -5.96 4.65 10.55
C LYS A 48 -7.28 4.86 9.79
N GLY A 49 -8.05 3.79 9.55
CA GLY A 49 -9.25 3.81 8.73
C GLY A 49 -8.97 4.06 7.24
N TYR A 50 -7.75 3.82 6.79
CA TYR A 50 -7.34 4.00 5.40
C TYR A 50 -7.75 2.83 4.51
N VAL A 51 -7.95 1.66 5.13
CA VAL A 51 -8.44 0.46 4.46
C VAL A 51 -9.44 -0.29 5.32
N GLU A 52 -10.27 -1.08 4.66
CA GLU A 52 -11.16 -2.07 5.27
C GLU A 52 -10.79 -3.47 4.78
N LEU A 53 -10.67 -4.42 5.71
CA LEU A 53 -10.49 -5.83 5.38
C LEU A 53 -11.83 -6.55 5.48
N THR A 54 -12.29 -7.10 4.37
CA THR A 54 -13.49 -7.93 4.31
C THR A 54 -13.24 -9.32 4.90
N SER A 55 -14.31 -10.01 5.32
CA SER A 55 -14.25 -11.39 5.82
C SER A 55 -13.73 -12.40 4.77
N SER A 56 -13.90 -12.10 3.48
CA SER A 56 -13.37 -12.90 2.37
C SER A 56 -11.89 -12.62 2.05
N GLY A 57 -11.23 -11.74 2.82
CA GLY A 57 -9.80 -11.44 2.63
C GLY A 57 -9.52 -10.45 1.49
N VAL A 58 -10.42 -9.51 1.21
CA VAL A 58 -10.17 -8.38 0.29
C VAL A 58 -9.88 -7.12 1.10
N VAL A 59 -8.78 -6.45 0.77
CA VAL A 59 -8.38 -5.14 1.29
C VAL A 59 -8.91 -4.06 0.34
N ASN A 60 -9.83 -3.24 0.85
CA ASN A 60 -10.38 -2.09 0.13
C ASN A 60 -9.79 -0.80 0.69
N ALA A 61 -9.28 0.07 -0.17
CA ALA A 61 -8.98 1.45 0.21
C ALA A 61 -10.27 2.21 0.53
N THR A 62 -10.19 3.14 1.48
CA THR A 62 -11.28 4.06 1.79
C THR A 62 -10.98 5.45 1.22
N ASP A 63 -11.98 6.33 1.24
CA ASP A 63 -11.80 7.74 0.86
C ASP A 63 -10.86 8.52 1.79
N LYS A 64 -10.53 7.95 2.96
CA LYS A 64 -9.55 8.53 3.89
C LYS A 64 -8.11 8.23 3.50
N LEU A 65 -7.87 7.30 2.57
CA LEU A 65 -6.53 6.96 2.11
C LEU A 65 -5.87 8.20 1.47
N PRO A 66 -4.72 8.67 1.98
CA PRO A 66 -4.03 9.82 1.41
C PRO A 66 -3.69 9.57 -0.06
N LYS A 67 -3.87 10.61 -0.88
CA LYS A 67 -3.43 10.58 -2.28
C LYS A 67 -1.95 10.91 -2.38
N VAL A 68 -1.13 9.94 -2.76
CA VAL A 68 0.33 10.09 -2.90
C VAL A 68 0.66 9.99 -4.38
N LYS A 69 1.26 11.04 -4.94
CA LYS A 69 1.77 10.98 -6.32
C LYS A 69 2.92 9.99 -6.36
N LYS A 70 2.89 9.06 -7.32
CA LYS A 70 4.03 8.18 -7.59
C LYS A 70 5.27 9.04 -7.81
N ALA A 71 6.36 8.72 -7.13
CA ALA A 71 7.62 9.38 -7.41
C ALA A 71 7.97 9.12 -8.88
N LYS A 72 8.26 10.19 -9.64
CA LYS A 72 8.70 10.03 -11.03
C LYS A 72 9.97 9.19 -11.04
N THR A 73 9.91 8.07 -11.75
CA THR A 73 11.05 7.22 -11.98
C THR A 73 11.95 7.82 -13.07
N LEU A 74 13.18 7.30 -13.19
CA LEU A 74 14.04 7.66 -14.32
C LEU A 74 13.41 7.25 -15.66
N ALA A 75 12.65 6.16 -15.68
CA ALA A 75 11.87 5.71 -16.83
C ALA A 75 10.83 6.78 -17.23
N ASP A 76 10.07 7.30 -16.27
CA ASP A 76 9.11 8.40 -16.49
C ASP A 76 9.77 9.70 -16.99
N LEU A 77 11.02 9.97 -16.58
CA LEU A 77 11.77 11.14 -17.02
C LEU A 77 12.32 10.98 -18.45
N LEU A 78 12.72 9.76 -18.81
CA LEU A 78 13.32 9.44 -20.09
C LEU A 78 12.29 9.00 -21.15
N GLY A 79 11.02 8.86 -20.75
CA GLY A 79 9.90 8.63 -21.66
C GLY A 79 9.80 7.20 -22.19
N PHE A 80 10.29 6.22 -21.44
CA PHE A 80 10.23 4.80 -21.78
C PHE A 80 9.90 3.93 -20.57
#